data_AF-O29687-F1
#
_entry.id   AF-O29687-F1
#
_cell.length_a   1.000
_cell.length_b   1.000
_cell.length_c   1.000
_cell.angle_alpha   90.00
_cell.angle_beta   90.00
_cell.angle_gamma   90.00
#
_symmetry.space_group_name_H-M   'P 1'
#
loop_
_entity.id
_entity.type
_entity.pdbx_description
1 polymer ?
#
loop_
_entity_poly.entity_id
_entity_poly.type
_entity_poly.pdbx_seq_one_letter_code
_entity_poly.pdbx_strand_id
1 'polypeptide(L)'
;MVVFVQSRKRWTYSSAHLLVEEYPSKKVDFKEFASKLTEDEINLRVMPIFWVAGHDNAVLSSTISDSTVALLSRWDVIAAMEAVSRYKVTSMYLTFDMYWQILEHPERELEIFEDLYTFKLCEKGLTVQLREKWKEVAGAILREARTS
;
A
#
# COMPACT_ATOMS: atom_id res chain seq x y z
N MET A 1 -4.33 -16.35 -28.16
CA MET A 1 -4.71 -15.18 -28.98
C MET A 1 -5.74 -14.40 -28.19
N VAL A 2 -5.35 -13.31 -27.52
CA VAL A 2 -6.27 -12.49 -26.74
C VAL A 2 -6.40 -11.17 -27.47
N VAL A 3 -7.63 -10.84 -27.87
CA VAL A 3 -7.98 -9.61 -28.57
C VAL A 3 -8.12 -8.50 -27.53
N PHE A 4 -7.34 -7.43 -27.66
CA PHE A 4 -7.51 -6.23 -26.87
C PHE A 4 -8.63 -5.37 -27.46
N VAL A 5 -9.78 -5.31 -26.79
CA VAL A 5 -10.77 -4.26 -27.02
C VAL A 5 -10.35 -3.04 -26.20
N GLN A 6 -10.05 -1.94 -26.90
CA GLN A 6 -9.90 -0.62 -26.27
C GLN A 6 -11.24 -0.24 -25.61
N SER A 7 -11.31 -0.37 -24.29
CA SER A 7 -12.33 0.31 -23.50
C SER A 7 -11.66 1.31 -22.55
N ARG A 8 -12.12 2.56 -22.60
CA ARG A 8 -11.71 3.64 -21.71
C ARG A 8 -12.11 3.31 -20.27
N LYS A 9 -11.25 2.60 -19.55
CA LYS A 9 -11.11 2.56 -18.08
C LYS A 9 -9.87 1.73 -17.79
N ARG A 10 -8.75 2.39 -17.53
CA ARG A 10 -7.49 1.75 -17.11
C ARG A 10 -7.68 1.23 -15.68
N TRP A 11 -8.08 -0.03 -15.59
CA TRP A 11 -7.94 -0.80 -14.36
C TRP A 11 -6.53 -1.38 -14.38
N THR A 12 -5.62 -0.79 -13.63
CA THR A 12 -4.27 -1.34 -13.48
C THR A 12 -4.06 -1.60 -12.00
N TYR A 13 -3.73 -2.86 -11.66
CA TYR A 13 -2.90 -3.13 -10.49
C TYR A 13 -1.72 -2.14 -10.55
N SER A 14 -1.28 -1.61 -9.41
CA SER A 14 -0.21 -0.60 -9.36
C SER A 14 0.99 -0.95 -10.24
N SER A 15 1.32 -2.24 -10.29
CA SER A 15 2.42 -2.81 -11.06
C SER A 15 2.01 -3.51 -12.36
N ALA A 16 0.74 -3.43 -12.79
CA ALA A 16 0.29 -4.06 -14.04
C ALA A 16 0.97 -3.48 -15.30
N HIS A 17 1.53 -2.27 -15.21
CA HIS A 17 2.32 -1.71 -16.29
C HIS A 17 3.62 -2.50 -16.51
N LEU A 18 4.21 -3.09 -15.46
CA LEU A 18 5.38 -3.96 -15.55
C LEU A 18 5.10 -5.24 -16.37
N LEU A 19 3.87 -5.77 -16.31
CA LEU A 19 3.47 -6.89 -17.16
C LEU A 19 3.45 -6.52 -18.66
N VAL A 20 3.18 -5.25 -18.98
CA VAL A 20 3.10 -4.76 -20.36
C VAL A 20 4.49 -4.38 -20.87
N GLU A 21 5.33 -3.78 -20.02
CA GLU A 21 6.65 -3.26 -20.37
C GLU A 21 7.72 -4.36 -20.40
N GLU A 22 7.73 -5.27 -19.43
CA GLU A 22 8.77 -6.31 -19.31
C GLU A 22 8.40 -7.63 -20.00
N TYR A 23 7.10 -7.90 -20.19
CA TYR A 23 6.61 -9.18 -20.71
C TYR A 23 5.66 -9.07 -21.92
N PRO A 24 5.96 -8.26 -22.96
CA PRO A 24 5.02 -8.02 -24.06
C PRO A 24 4.64 -9.29 -24.86
N SER A 25 5.47 -10.33 -24.85
CA SER A 25 5.27 -11.55 -25.65
C SER A 25 5.59 -12.87 -24.92
N LYS A 26 5.77 -12.84 -23.58
CA LYS A 26 6.14 -14.02 -22.79
C LYS A 26 4.95 -14.55 -21.99
N LYS A 27 4.85 -15.88 -21.85
CA LYS A 27 3.95 -16.47 -20.83
C LYS A 27 4.55 -16.15 -19.46
N VAL A 28 3.78 -15.46 -18.62
CA VAL A 28 4.15 -15.13 -17.24
C VAL A 28 3.42 -16.09 -16.33
N ASP A 29 4.14 -16.74 -15.41
CA ASP A 29 3.50 -17.31 -14.23
C ASP A 29 3.14 -16.15 -13.31
N PHE A 30 1.84 -15.85 -13.21
CA PHE A 30 1.36 -14.70 -12.45
C PHE A 30 1.73 -14.80 -10.96
N LYS A 31 1.82 -16.02 -10.41
CA LYS A 31 2.16 -16.23 -9.00
C LYS A 31 3.63 -15.90 -8.75
N GLU A 32 4.52 -16.40 -9.60
CA GLU A 32 5.95 -16.10 -9.52
C GLU A 32 6.22 -14.61 -9.72
N PHE A 33 5.58 -13.99 -10.70
CA PHE A 33 5.68 -12.56 -10.96
C PHE A 33 5.18 -11.73 -9.78
N ALA A 34 4.00 -12.03 -9.24
CA ALA A 34 3.45 -11.29 -8.10
C ALA A 34 4.31 -11.45 -6.85
N SER A 35 4.83 -12.64 -6.58
CA SER A 35 5.74 -12.89 -5.45
C SER A 35 7.03 -12.09 -5.58
N LYS A 36 7.69 -12.11 -6.75
CA LYS A 36 8.92 -11.31 -6.98
C LYS A 36 8.72 -9.81 -6.83
N LEU A 37 7.53 -9.29 -7.14
CA LEU A 37 7.22 -7.88 -6.94
C LEU A 37 7.06 -7.48 -5.47
N THR A 38 6.79 -8.46 -4.59
CA THR A 38 6.32 -8.21 -3.23
C THR A 38 7.19 -8.86 -2.15
N GLU A 39 8.20 -9.65 -2.53
CA GLU A 39 9.14 -10.35 -1.64
C GLU A 39 9.90 -9.37 -0.73
N ASP A 40 10.25 -8.20 -1.24
CA ASP A 40 10.92 -7.14 -0.47
C ASP A 40 9.93 -6.15 0.19
N GLU A 41 8.61 -6.36 0.06
CA GLU A 41 7.63 -5.45 0.66
C GLU A 41 7.57 -5.63 2.18
N ILE A 42 7.67 -4.51 2.90
CA ILE A 42 7.45 -4.43 4.34
C ILE A 42 6.21 -3.56 4.59
N ASN A 43 5.13 -4.21 4.98
CA ASN A 43 3.80 -3.63 5.08
C ASN A 43 3.45 -3.26 6.54
N LEU A 44 3.23 -1.98 6.83
CA LEU A 44 2.63 -1.55 8.10
C LEU A 44 1.11 -1.74 8.08
N ARG A 45 0.60 -2.46 9.09
CA ARG A 45 -0.82 -2.73 9.28
C ARG A 45 -1.21 -2.45 10.73
N VAL A 46 -2.42 -1.92 10.94
CA VAL A 46 -2.97 -1.65 12.28
C VAL A 46 -4.44 -2.10 12.42
N MET A 47 -5.02 -2.65 11.35
CA MET A 47 -6.40 -3.10 11.34
C MET A 47 -6.55 -4.37 12.19
N PRO A 48 -7.65 -4.54 12.94
CA PRO A 48 -7.85 -5.73 13.75
C PRO A 48 -7.91 -7.00 12.90
N ILE A 49 -6.95 -7.92 13.08
CA ILE A 49 -6.81 -9.14 12.26
C ILE A 49 -7.94 -10.15 12.44
N PHE A 50 -8.79 -9.99 13.44
CA PHE A 50 -9.98 -10.83 13.63
C PHE A 50 -11.17 -10.37 12.77
N TRP A 51 -11.09 -9.18 12.14
CA TRP A 51 -12.02 -8.78 11.08
C TRP A 51 -11.52 -9.27 9.73
N VAL A 52 -12.44 -9.63 8.84
CA VAL A 52 -12.12 -10.15 7.50
C VAL A 52 -11.14 -9.24 6.75
N ALA A 53 -11.37 -7.92 6.76
CA ALA A 53 -10.47 -6.98 6.12
C ALA A 53 -9.07 -6.98 6.76
N GLY A 54 -8.99 -7.06 8.09
CA GLY A 54 -7.71 -7.15 8.82
C GLY A 54 -6.94 -8.43 8.49
N HIS A 55 -7.64 -9.56 8.56
CA HIS A 55 -7.09 -10.87 8.23
C HIS A 55 -6.57 -10.92 6.78
N ASP A 56 -7.38 -10.44 5.83
CA ASP A 56 -7.06 -10.51 4.41
C ASP A 56 -5.84 -9.64 4.06
N ASN A 57 -5.75 -8.43 4.62
CA ASN A 57 -4.71 -7.46 4.28
C ASN A 57 -3.42 -7.58 5.11
N ALA A 58 -3.42 -8.33 6.21
CA ALA A 58 -2.26 -8.46 7.09
C ALA A 58 -1.75 -9.90 7.23
N VAL A 59 -2.58 -10.92 7.01
CA VAL A 59 -2.20 -12.33 7.16
C VAL A 59 -2.25 -13.04 5.82
N LEU A 60 -3.38 -13.01 5.11
CA LEU A 60 -3.50 -13.75 3.85
C LEU A 60 -2.66 -13.13 2.74
N SER A 61 -2.75 -11.82 2.54
CA SER A 61 -2.02 -11.16 1.45
C SER A 61 -0.52 -11.35 1.59
N SER A 62 0.03 -11.19 2.79
CA SER A 62 1.46 -11.35 3.06
C SER A 62 1.94 -12.78 2.92
N THR A 63 1.14 -13.75 3.38
CA THR A 63 1.45 -15.18 3.21
C THR A 63 1.47 -15.58 1.73
N ILE A 64 0.57 -15.03 0.91
CA ILE A 64 0.48 -15.35 -0.52
C ILE A 64 1.59 -14.64 -1.31
N SER A 65 1.95 -13.42 -0.90
CA SER A 65 2.88 -12.55 -1.61
C SER A 65 4.32 -12.70 -1.12
N ASP A 66 4.55 -13.47 -0.06
CA ASP A 66 5.85 -13.57 0.63
C ASP A 66 6.38 -12.22 1.13
N SER A 67 5.47 -11.32 1.53
CA SER A 67 5.83 -10.01 2.08
C SER A 67 5.89 -10.03 3.61
N THR A 68 6.64 -9.09 4.18
CA THR A 68 6.74 -8.91 5.63
C THR A 68 5.65 -7.95 6.12
N VAL A 69 5.07 -8.21 7.30
CA VAL A 69 4.09 -7.32 7.93
C VAL A 69 4.57 -6.83 9.29
N ALA A 70 4.71 -5.52 9.43
CA ALA A 70 4.80 -4.84 10.71
C ALA A 70 3.38 -4.58 11.22
N LEU A 71 2.91 -5.41 12.15
CA LEU A 71 1.55 -5.31 12.70
C LEU A 71 1.56 -4.55 14.03
N LEU A 72 0.88 -3.40 14.09
CA LEU A 72 0.61 -2.70 15.33
C LEU A 72 -0.65 -3.26 15.99
N SER A 73 -0.57 -3.61 17.28
CA SER A 73 -1.73 -4.10 18.03
C SER A 73 -2.81 -3.04 18.25
N ARG A 74 -2.40 -1.76 18.24
CA ARG A 74 -3.25 -0.56 18.39
C ARG A 74 -2.61 0.59 17.63
N TRP A 75 -3.41 1.57 17.23
CA TRP A 75 -2.87 2.79 16.63
C TRP A 75 -2.18 3.66 17.67
N ASP A 76 -0.94 4.01 17.36
CA ASP A 76 -0.14 5.03 18.03
C ASP A 76 0.74 5.66 16.96
N VAL A 77 0.67 6.97 16.80
CA VAL A 77 1.35 7.69 15.71
C VAL A 77 2.87 7.63 15.86
N ILE A 78 3.39 7.66 17.10
CA ILE A 78 4.83 7.57 17.36
C ILE A 78 5.31 6.16 17.06
N ALA A 79 4.59 5.14 17.52
CA ALA A 79 4.93 3.75 17.23
C ALA A 79 4.87 3.44 15.72
N ALA A 80 3.93 4.06 14.99
CA ALA A 80 3.86 3.94 13.53
C ALA A 80 5.08 4.56 12.84
N MET A 81 5.47 5.78 13.23
CA MET A 81 6.67 6.44 12.68
C MET A 81 7.95 5.68 13.05
N GLU A 82 8.07 5.17 14.28
CA GLU A 82 9.20 4.33 14.70
C GLU A 82 9.25 3.04 13.88
N ALA A 83 8.11 2.36 13.68
CA ALA A 83 8.03 1.15 12.88
C ALA A 83 8.46 1.40 11.43
N VAL A 84 8.03 2.53 10.86
CA VAL A 84 8.46 2.95 9.52
C VAL A 84 9.98 3.10 9.44
N SER A 85 10.57 3.86 10.35
CA SER A 85 12.01 4.12 10.35
C SER A 85 12.86 2.87 10.64
N ARG A 86 12.43 2.08 11.63
CA ARG A 86 13.13 0.89 12.12
C ARG A 86 13.07 -0.28 11.16
N TYR A 87 11.88 -0.55 10.61
CA TYR A 87 11.67 -1.72 9.75
C TYR A 87 11.77 -1.39 8.26
N LYS A 88 12.01 -0.13 7.88
CA LYS A 88 12.07 0.31 6.48
C LYS A 88 10.79 -0.07 5.72
N VAL A 89 9.67 0.28 6.33
CA VAL A 89 8.33 0.04 5.77
C VAL A 89 8.25 0.65 4.37
N THR A 90 7.85 -0.17 3.40
CA THR A 90 7.67 0.23 2.00
C THR A 90 6.22 0.62 1.74
N SER A 91 5.26 -0.06 2.41
CA SER A 91 3.83 0.17 2.22
C SER A 91 3.09 0.30 3.55
N MET A 92 2.17 1.25 3.65
CA MET A 92 1.28 1.39 4.80
C MET A 92 -0.17 1.34 4.34
N TYR A 93 -1.04 0.76 5.16
CA TYR A 93 -2.48 0.72 4.90
C TYR A 93 -3.22 1.27 6.12
N LEU A 94 -3.46 2.59 6.08
CA LEU A 94 -4.01 3.35 7.20
C LEU A 94 -5.29 4.07 6.78
N THR A 95 -6.01 4.59 7.78
CA THR A 95 -7.19 5.43 7.55
C THR A 95 -6.80 6.85 7.20
N PHE A 96 -7.73 7.62 6.62
CA PHE A 96 -7.54 9.03 6.29
C PHE A 96 -7.01 9.85 7.48
N ASP A 97 -7.63 9.71 8.66
CA ASP A 97 -7.26 10.48 9.85
C ASP A 97 -5.87 10.10 10.39
N MET A 98 -5.44 8.85 10.21
CA MET A 98 -4.11 8.38 10.62
C MET A 98 -2.99 9.01 9.77
N TYR A 99 -3.21 9.17 8.46
CA TYR A 99 -2.26 9.92 7.61
C TYR A 99 -2.15 11.38 8.03
N TRP A 100 -3.27 12.01 8.41
CA TRP A 100 -3.25 13.38 8.93
C TRP A 100 -2.52 13.49 10.27
N GLN A 101 -2.73 12.57 11.20
CA GLN A 101 -2.00 12.53 12.48
C GLN A 101 -0.49 12.45 12.28
N ILE A 102 -0.03 11.66 11.31
CA ILE A 102 1.38 11.63 10.91
C ILE A 102 1.83 13.00 10.37
N LEU A 103 1.08 13.58 9.44
CA LEU A 103 1.41 14.88 8.82
C LEU A 103 1.39 16.05 9.82
N GLU A 104 0.59 15.98 10.88
CA GLU A 104 0.49 16.99 11.92
C GLU A 104 1.48 16.78 13.06
N HIS A 105 2.13 15.61 13.15
CA HIS A 105 3.06 15.34 14.22
C HIS A 105 4.26 16.30 14.15
N PRO A 106 4.64 16.95 15.27
CA PRO A 106 5.74 17.92 15.29
C PRO A 106 7.10 17.26 15.01
N GLU A 107 7.28 16.03 15.48
CA GLU A 107 8.50 15.23 15.28
C GLU A 107 8.39 14.28 14.07
N ARG A 108 7.68 14.71 13.01
CA ARG A 108 7.55 13.87 11.81
C ARG A 108 8.88 13.80 11.04
N GLU A 109 9.69 12.81 11.34
CA GLU A 109 10.83 12.43 10.52
C GLU A 109 10.48 11.14 9.78
N LEU A 110 9.98 11.28 8.55
CA LEU A 110 9.61 10.16 7.70
C LEU A 110 10.49 10.11 6.47
N GLU A 111 11.41 9.16 6.45
CA GLU A 111 12.02 8.67 5.20
C GLU A 111 11.26 7.40 4.79
N ILE A 112 10.25 7.54 3.92
CA ILE A 112 9.54 6.38 3.38
C ILE A 112 10.03 6.10 1.97
N PHE A 113 10.61 4.91 1.79
CA PHE A 113 11.13 4.43 0.52
C PHE A 113 10.01 3.68 -0.22
N GLU A 114 9.34 4.45 -1.09
CA GLU A 114 8.51 4.10 -2.26
C GLU A 114 7.25 3.19 -2.11
N ASP A 115 6.17 3.70 -2.73
CA ASP A 115 4.79 3.19 -2.92
C ASP A 115 3.89 2.95 -1.68
N LEU A 116 3.21 4.01 -1.25
CA LEU A 116 2.24 4.01 -0.15
C LEU A 116 0.77 3.99 -0.61
N TYR A 117 -0.03 3.09 -0.04
CA TYR A 117 -1.44 2.91 -0.40
C TYR A 117 -2.38 3.34 0.73
N THR A 118 -3.11 4.46 0.61
CA THR A 118 -4.17 4.79 1.57
C THR A 118 -5.35 3.86 1.41
N PHE A 119 -5.82 3.31 2.53
CA PHE A 119 -7.09 2.64 2.56
C PHE A 119 -8.25 3.56 2.91
N LYS A 120 -9.38 3.31 2.25
CA LYS A 120 -10.66 3.90 2.60
C LYS A 120 -11.38 3.01 3.62
N LEU A 121 -10.99 3.08 4.89
CA LEU A 121 -11.75 2.43 5.97
C LEU A 121 -13.00 3.24 6.37
N CYS A 122 -13.17 4.48 5.88
CA CYS A 122 -14.23 5.38 6.32
C CYS A 122 -14.91 6.14 5.17
N GLU A 123 -16.08 6.71 5.46
CA GLU A 123 -16.89 7.54 4.56
C GLU A 123 -16.13 8.77 4.03
N LYS A 124 -15.07 9.21 4.73
CA LYS A 124 -14.15 10.24 4.28
C LYS A 124 -13.15 9.65 3.28
N GLY A 125 -13.30 10.06 2.03
CA GLY A 125 -12.39 9.70 0.96
C GLY A 125 -11.08 10.47 0.98
N LEU A 126 -10.12 9.94 0.24
CA LEU A 126 -8.83 10.55 -0.01
C LEU A 126 -9.02 11.92 -0.71
N THR A 127 -8.60 13.00 -0.05
CA THR A 127 -8.70 14.36 -0.58
C THR A 127 -7.47 14.74 -1.42
N VAL A 128 -7.62 15.69 -2.33
CA VAL A 128 -6.50 16.26 -3.10
C VAL A 128 -5.45 16.84 -2.16
N GLN A 129 -5.89 17.60 -1.15
CA GLN A 129 -5.01 18.21 -0.16
C GLN A 129 -4.16 17.17 0.59
N LEU A 130 -4.77 16.05 1.02
CA LEU A 130 -4.02 15.00 1.70
C LEU A 130 -2.97 14.39 0.75
N ARG A 131 -3.32 14.12 -0.51
CA ARG A 131 -2.38 13.59 -1.50
C ARG A 131 -1.20 14.54 -1.76
N GLU A 132 -1.47 15.83 -1.91
CA GLU A 132 -0.45 16.85 -2.17
C GLU A 132 0.52 16.97 -1.00
N LYS A 133 0.00 17.13 0.22
CA LYS A 133 0.82 17.19 1.43
C LYS A 133 1.61 15.92 1.67
N TRP A 134 0.99 14.77 1.44
CA TRP A 134 1.67 13.49 1.59
C TRP A 134 2.81 13.33 0.60
N LYS A 135 2.60 13.71 -0.67
CA LYS A 135 3.64 13.69 -1.69
C LYS A 135 4.80 14.64 -1.35
N GLU A 136 4.49 15.83 -0.83
CA GLU A 136 5.50 16.81 -0.40
C GLU A 136 6.36 16.29 0.76
N VAL A 137 5.74 15.69 1.79
CA VAL A 137 6.42 15.26 3.01
C VAL A 137 7.10 13.90 2.86
N ALA A 138 6.41 12.92 2.27
CA ALA A 138 6.85 11.52 2.24
C ALA A 138 7.38 11.08 0.86
N GLY A 139 7.32 11.92 -0.17
CA GLY A 139 7.77 11.59 -1.53
C GLY A 139 6.92 10.56 -2.29
N ALA A 140 5.96 9.92 -1.61
CA ALA A 140 5.16 8.82 -2.16
C ALA A 140 3.77 9.27 -2.63
N ILE A 141 3.22 8.54 -3.62
CA ILE A 141 1.88 8.80 -4.14
C ILE A 141 0.85 8.05 -3.29
N LEU A 142 0.00 8.81 -2.65
CA LEU A 142 -1.10 8.27 -1.86
C LEU A 142 -2.26 7.82 -2.77
N ARG A 143 -2.53 6.51 -2.81
CA ARG A 143 -3.60 5.89 -3.63
C ARG A 143 -4.77 5.46 -2.77
N GLU A 144 -5.99 5.40 -3.33
CA GLU A 144 -7.14 4.85 -2.62
C GLU A 144 -7.22 3.33 -2.87
N ALA A 145 -7.17 2.54 -1.81
CA ALA A 145 -7.44 1.11 -1.87
C ALA A 145 -8.95 0.87 -1.81
N ARG A 146 -9.47 0.26 -2.87
CA ARG A 146 -10.87 -0.12 -2.99
C ARG A 146 -11.04 -1.56 -2.54
N THR A 147 -11.66 -1.79 -1.39
CA THR A 147 -12.23 -3.09 -1.05
C THR A 147 -13.58 -3.20 -1.72
N SER A 148 -13.62 -3.95 -2.83
CA SER A 148 -14.79 -4.29 -3.67
C SER A 148 -15.64 -3.13 -4.21
#